data_AF-A0AB36JEK5-F1
#
_entry.id   AF-A0AB36JEK5-F1
#
_cell.length_a   1.000
_cell.length_b   1.000
_cell.length_c   1.000
_cell.angle_alpha   90.00
_cell.angle_beta   90.00
_cell.angle_gamma   90.00
#
_symmetry.space_group_name_H-M   'P 1'
#
loop_
_entity.id
_entity.type
_entity.pdbx_description
1 polymer ?
#
loop_
_entity_poly.entity_id
_entity_poly.type
_entity_poly.pdbx_seq_one_letter_code
_entity_poly.pdbx_strand_id
1 'polypeptide(L)' 'MNDLARYRLLAEVSVPPAAKLLYSYLLDRAGGRNGTVLLSSRRLATEVGLSSSAVRRNLHRL' A
#
# COMPACT_ATOMS: atom_id res chain seq x y z
N MET A 1 -14.65 5.14 3.93
CA MET A 1 -14.55 3.67 4.15
C MET A 1 -14.13 3.48 5.59
N ASN A 2 -14.82 2.66 6.38
CA ASN A 2 -14.37 2.37 7.75
C ASN A 2 -13.23 1.35 7.75
N ASP A 3 -12.44 1.30 8.82
CA ASP A 3 -11.24 0.45 8.89
C ASP A 3 -11.60 -1.05 8.82
N LEU A 4 -12.74 -1.45 9.37
CA LEU A 4 -13.22 -2.83 9.33
C LEU A 4 -13.45 -3.33 7.89
N ALA A 5 -14.11 -2.52 7.05
CA ALA A 5 -14.35 -2.84 5.65
C ALA A 5 -13.03 -2.92 4.88
N ARG A 6 -12.06 -2.04 5.19
CA ARG A 6 -10.71 -2.08 4.63
C ARG A 6 -10.02 -3.41 4.96
N TYR A 7 -10.03 -3.81 6.24
CA TYR A 7 -9.35 -5.03 6.68
C TYR A 7 -10.01 -6.30 6.15
N ARG A 8 -11.34 -6.35 6.04
CA ARG A 8 -12.04 -7.49 5.41
C ARG A 8 -11.68 -7.64 3.93
N LEU A 9 -11.71 -6.54 3.17
CA LEU A 9 -11.26 -6.55 1.77
C LEU A 9 -9.82 -7.04 1.65
N LEU A 10 -8.92 -6.52 2.48
CA LEU A 10 -7.52 -6.96 2.48
C LEU A 10 -7.36 -8.42 2.93
N ALA A 11 -8.21 -8.94 3.80
CA ALA A 11 -8.16 -10.32 4.25
C ALA A 11 -8.53 -11.30 3.11
N GLU A 12 -9.55 -10.95 2.32
CA GLU A 12 -10.07 -11.79 1.23
C GLU A 12 -9.20 -11.76 -0.03
N VAL A 13 -8.41 -10.70 -0.23
CA VAL A 13 -7.52 -10.60 -1.39
C VAL A 13 -6.26 -11.47 -1.22
N SER A 14 -6.02 -12.34 -2.20
CA SER A 14 -4.83 -13.17 -2.32
C SER A 14 -3.64 -12.39 -2.91
N VAL A 15 -3.12 -11.44 -2.12
CA VAL A 15 -1.88 -10.72 -2.43
C VAL A 15 -0.88 -10.86 -1.28
N PRO A 16 0.43 -10.71 -1.54
CA PRO A 16 1.44 -10.79 -0.50
C PRO A 16 1.19 -9.77 0.63
N PRO A 17 1.54 -10.09 1.90
CA PRO A 17 1.39 -9.14 3.02
C PRO A 17 2.05 -7.78 2.77
N ALA A 18 3.21 -7.76 2.09
CA ALA A 18 3.90 -6.53 1.72
C ALA A 18 3.08 -5.65 0.75
N ALA A 19 2.29 -6.24 -0.14
CA ALA A 19 1.39 -5.50 -1.02
C ALA A 19 0.21 -4.90 -0.22
N LYS A 20 -0.36 -5.65 0.72
CA LYS A 20 -1.44 -5.15 1.62
C LYS A 20 -0.97 -3.95 2.45
N LEU A 21 0.26 -4.02 2.96
CA LEU A 21 0.90 -2.94 3.70
C LEU A 21 1.11 -1.70 2.81
N LEU A 22 1.65 -1.88 1.60
CA LEU A 22 1.84 -0.79 0.64
C LEU A 22 0.51 -0.12 0.29
N TYR A 23 -0.54 -0.90 0.00
CA TYR A 23 -1.86 -0.36 -0.29
C TYR A 23 -2.41 0.48 0.87
N SER A 24 -2.33 -0.04 2.10
CA SER A 24 -2.82 0.66 3.29
C SER A 24 -2.07 1.98 3.50
N TYR A 25 -0.74 1.95 3.40
CA TYR A 25 0.08 3.15 3.50
C TYR A 25 -0.26 4.20 2.44
N LEU A 26 -0.43 3.79 1.17
CA LEU A 26 -0.79 4.71 0.09
C LEU A 26 -2.18 5.31 0.29
N LEU A 27 -3.14 4.51 0.73
CA LEU A 27 -4.51 4.95 1.01
C LEU A 27 -4.56 5.98 2.15
N ASP A 28 -3.76 5.76 3.20
CA ASP A 28 -3.66 6.69 4.33
C ASP A 28 -2.96 7.99 3.91
N ARG A 29 -1.87 7.91 3.12
CA ARG A 29 -1.15 9.08 2.59
C ARG A 29 -1.97 9.90 1.60
N ALA A 30 -2.81 9.26 0.80
CA ALA A 30 -3.73 9.93 -0.11
C ALA A 30 -4.90 10.61 0.63
N GLY A 31 -5.11 10.36 1.93
CA GLY A 31 -6.28 10.88 2.64
C GLY A 31 -7.59 10.21 2.21
N GLY A 32 -7.52 8.94 1.78
CA GLY A 32 -8.67 8.15 1.36
C GLY A 32 -8.75 7.92 -0.16
N ARG A 33 -9.95 7.61 -0.64
CA ARG A 33 -10.16 6.94 -1.94
C ARG A 33 -9.89 7.79 -3.18
N ASN A 34 -9.92 9.12 -3.04
CA ASN A 34 -9.86 10.06 -4.17
C ASN A 34 -8.68 11.03 -4.09
N GLY A 35 -7.82 10.91 -3.07
CA GLY A 35 -6.63 11.74 -3.03
C GLY A 35 -5.53 11.17 -3.89
N THR A 36 -4.65 12.06 -4.33
CA THR A 36 -3.47 11.70 -5.09
C THR A 36 -2.25 12.07 -4.29
N VAL A 37 -1.28 11.16 -4.22
CA VAL A 37 0.00 11.41 -3.57
C VAL A 37 1.13 11.12 -4.56
N LEU A 38 2.08 12.06 -4.67
CA LEU A 38 3.30 11.85 -5.44
C LEU A 38 4.42 11.46 -4.48
N LEU A 39 4.95 10.25 -4.64
CA LEU A 39 6.02 9.71 -3.79
C LEU A 39 7.12 9.12 -4.67
N SER A 40 8.37 9.38 -4.29
CA SER A 40 9.48 8.65 -4.89
C SER A 40 9.49 7.20 -4.38
N SER A 41 9.88 6.26 -5.24
CA SER A 41 10.03 4.85 -4.87
C SER A 41 11.00 4.64 -3.70
N ARG A 42 12.04 5.48 -3.60
CA ARG A 42 13.01 5.48 -2.51
C ARG A 42 12.36 5.89 -1.18
N ARG A 43 11.59 6.98 -1.18
CA ARG A 43 10.89 7.44 0.03
C ARG A 43 9.86 6.41 0.49
N LEU A 44 9.09 5.85 -0.45
CA LEU A 44 8.14 4.78 -0.17
C LEU A 44 8.82 3.55 0.46
N ALA A 45 9.97 3.13 -0.08
CA ALA A 45 10.76 2.03 0.46
C ALA A 45 11.21 2.28 1.91
N THR A 46 11.73 3.48 2.18
CA THR A 46 12.18 3.86 3.53
C THR A 46 11.02 3.92 4.52
N GLU A 47 9.90 4.56 4.17
CA GLU A 47 8.77 4.75 5.09
C GLU A 47 8.04 3.43 5.39
N VAL A 48 7.99 2.50 4.44
CA VAL A 48 7.33 1.20 4.60
C VAL A 48 8.28 0.12 5.14
N GLY A 49 9.59 0.40 5.21
CA GLY A 49 10.59 -0.57 5.68
C GLY A 49 10.84 -1.73 4.70
N LEU A 50 10.68 -1.48 3.39
CA LEU A 50 10.88 -2.47 2.33
C LEU A 50 12.06 -2.10 1.44
N SER A 51 12.68 -3.09 0.80
CA SER A 51 13.66 -2.79 -0.26
C SER A 51 12.97 -2.18 -1.47
N SER A 52 13.66 -1.33 -2.23
CA SER A 52 13.10 -0.70 -3.43
C SER A 52 12.64 -1.73 -4.47
N SER A 53 13.32 -2.88 -4.58
CA SER A 53 12.90 -3.98 -5.45
C SER A 53 11.64 -4.68 -4.94
N ALA A 54 11.49 -4.85 -3.62
CA ALA A 54 10.25 -5.36 -3.02
C ALA A 54 9.07 -4.39 -3.24
N VAL A 55 9.29 -3.09 -3.08
CA VAL A 55 8.26 -2.07 -3.40
C VAL A 55 7.82 -2.21 -4.86
N ARG A 56 8.76 -2.20 -5.81
CA ARG A 56 8.44 -2.30 -7.25
C ARG A 56 7.66 -3.58 -7.59
N ARG A 57 8.09 -4.74 -7.07
CA ARG A 57 7.41 -6.02 -7.32
C ARG A 57 6.00 -6.05 -6.73
N ASN A 58 5.79 -5.47 -5.54
CA ASN A 58 4.48 -5.49 -4.91
C ASN A 58 3.54 -4.42 -5.45
N LEU A 59 4.05 -3.27 -5.91
CA LEU A 59 3.25 -2.29 -6.65
C LEU A 59 2.69 -2.86 -7.95
N HIS A 60 3.44 -3.72 -8.64
CA HIS A 60 2.95 -4.42 -9.84
C HIS A 60 1.86 -5.47 -9.50
N ARG A 61 1.75 -5.90 -8.24
CA ARG A 61 0.78 -6.91 -7.79
C ARG A 61 -0.50 -6.29 -7.21
N LEU A 62 -0.50 -4.97 -7.00
CA LEU A 62 -1.67 -4.18 -6.63
C LEU A 62 -2.40 -3.74 -7.89
#